data_AF-L8DLV0-F1
#
_entry.id   AF-L8DLV0-F1
#
_cell.length_a   1.000
_cell.length_b   1.000
_cell.length_c   1.000
_cell.angle_alpha   90.00
_cell.angle_beta   90.00
_cell.angle_gamma   90.00
#
_symmetry.space_group_name_H-M   'P 1'
#
loop_
_entity.id
_entity.type
_entity.pdbx_description
1 polymer ?
#
loop_
_entity_poly.entity_id
_entity_poly.type
_entity_poly.pdbx_seq_one_letter_code
_entity_poly.pdbx_strand_id
1 'polypeptide(L)'
;MRIVFLHGIGDGDPKMGWLEGLNRGLTQAGHPPVDPESVIAPRYQSKLKTSGAVSAKVPPITYKPKHDSSGRRGFERRQGKVQRKLGLQSGVRSFGFDRLPEAPLSVLQEAAINSVPWYDLPQVKRYMQNEGTRGAILQHILDFLPSSGDIILVGHSLGSVIAIDLLDNLHENLHVRRFVTIGSPASSRPLHENSDRLLKKFPYERVDDWTNFFDNRDLVTGGRGLASTFPGAQDFTIDIGGKHGAGVYLGDPVVSGLIADVLYPTKAVALRESGIAVRLADAEASVLLSLHFGHAVQRHVKNKDAAARYADALSAQQDELVAQVELAATASNTALAPELFELAQGSLPRLPHRWELHEAVRELVVLSMTNLVEPYEIDVDRAPKDALADITVELGFQRSTGTRIGAAIEEVQSYISRKGGVPWGRVLTAAAGVAIVAAGPVGLLVAAPAGVFGAAALTGGLAALGPGGMVGGLAMLGGLAGTGAAVATTAATASGGQGQPVHDSNTLVLRVAVEHAHKMLALPYDEALWYQVTDLETHLSARINRLSVYSDPRSSALETLRSGQYTVNRLLAFMLEKGLGPKTLVAAESETDRLLLEETRALESKPS
;
A
#
# COMPACT_ATOMS: atom_id res chain seq x y z
N MET A 1 17.31 -26.61 4.08
CA MET A 1 17.06 -25.50 5.03
C MET A 1 16.68 -26.10 6.38
N ARG A 2 17.19 -25.56 7.50
CA ARG A 2 16.92 -26.08 8.87
C ARG A 2 16.07 -25.10 9.68
N ILE A 3 15.32 -25.59 10.65
CA ILE A 3 14.58 -24.74 11.61
C ILE A 3 15.40 -24.62 12.89
N VAL A 4 15.74 -23.39 13.26
CA VAL A 4 16.40 -23.08 14.54
C VAL A 4 15.33 -22.56 15.50
N PHE A 5 15.13 -23.25 16.62
CA PHE A 5 14.16 -22.86 17.64
C PHE A 5 14.87 -22.47 18.94
N LEU A 6 14.68 -21.22 19.37
CA LEU A 6 15.20 -20.70 20.64
C LEU A 6 14.05 -20.58 21.64
N HIS A 7 14.08 -21.45 22.65
CA HIS A 7 13.03 -21.53 23.67
C HIS A 7 13.15 -20.45 24.76
N GLY A 8 12.03 -20.12 25.40
CA GLY A 8 12.00 -19.20 26.53
C GLY A 8 12.51 -19.78 27.86
N ILE A 9 11.99 -19.22 28.94
CA ILE A 9 12.23 -19.70 30.31
C ILE A 9 11.48 -21.02 30.50
N GLY A 10 12.19 -22.07 30.88
CA GLY A 10 11.65 -23.42 31.02
C GLY A 10 12.79 -24.42 31.05
N ASP A 11 12.48 -25.72 31.00
CA ASP A 11 13.45 -26.82 30.88
C ASP A 11 14.08 -26.97 29.48
N GLY A 12 13.82 -26.00 28.59
CA GLY A 12 14.26 -26.03 27.20
C GLY A 12 13.42 -26.94 26.32
N ASP A 13 12.22 -27.31 26.77
CA ASP A 13 11.26 -28.16 26.08
C ASP A 13 11.89 -29.48 25.56
N PRO A 14 12.36 -30.35 26.47
CA PRO A 14 13.12 -31.52 26.08
C PRO A 14 12.30 -32.55 25.31
N LYS A 15 10.97 -32.48 25.43
CA LYS A 15 10.01 -33.31 24.71
C LYS A 15 9.66 -32.76 23.32
N MET A 16 10.20 -31.58 22.97
CA MET A 16 9.93 -30.90 21.70
C MET A 16 8.43 -30.66 21.46
N GLY A 17 7.69 -30.28 22.51
CA GLY A 17 6.27 -29.94 22.40
C GLY A 17 5.99 -28.79 21.42
N TRP A 18 6.96 -27.90 21.22
CA TRP A 18 6.93 -26.90 20.15
C TRP A 18 6.85 -27.52 18.75
N LEU A 19 7.62 -28.59 18.50
CA LEU A 19 7.67 -29.30 17.22
C LEU A 19 6.42 -30.15 17.03
N GLU A 20 5.91 -30.79 18.10
CA GLU A 20 4.60 -31.45 18.08
C GLU A 20 3.48 -30.46 17.71
N GLY A 21 3.54 -29.25 18.29
CA GLY A 21 2.68 -28.12 17.93
C GLY A 21 2.73 -27.79 16.45
N LEU A 22 3.93 -27.51 15.95
CA LEU A 22 4.18 -27.18 14.54
C LEU A 22 3.69 -28.30 13.60
N ASN A 23 4.08 -29.55 13.86
CA ASN A 23 3.72 -30.69 13.03
C ASN A 23 2.21 -30.95 12.99
N ARG A 24 1.50 -30.69 14.10
CA ARG A 24 0.04 -30.73 14.12
C ARG A 24 -0.55 -29.68 13.17
N GLY A 25 -0.09 -28.43 13.25
CA GLY A 25 -0.56 -27.35 12.37
C GLY A 25 -0.25 -27.63 10.89
N LEU A 26 0.97 -28.07 10.59
CA LEU A 26 1.39 -28.46 9.23
C LEU A 26 0.52 -29.58 8.65
N THR A 27 0.28 -30.63 9.45
CA THR A 27 -0.55 -31.76 9.00
C THR A 27 -2.00 -31.35 8.77
N GLN A 28 -2.56 -30.49 9.63
CA GLN A 28 -3.91 -29.93 9.44
C GLN A 28 -4.02 -29.09 8.16
N ALA A 29 -2.94 -28.41 7.77
CA ALA A 29 -2.83 -27.66 6.53
C ALA A 29 -2.45 -28.52 5.30
N GLY A 30 -2.36 -29.85 5.46
CA GLY A 30 -2.04 -30.77 4.36
C GLY A 30 -0.54 -30.84 3.98
N HIS A 31 0.35 -30.32 4.82
CA HIS A 31 1.80 -30.37 4.62
C HIS A 31 2.45 -31.54 5.39
N PRO A 32 3.59 -32.08 4.91
CA PRO A 32 4.35 -33.08 5.66
C PRO A 32 4.85 -32.53 7.02
N PRO A 33 4.90 -33.37 8.07
CA PRO A 33 5.54 -32.98 9.33
C PRO A 33 7.05 -32.80 9.14
N VAL A 34 7.64 -31.93 9.94
CA VAL A 34 9.07 -31.67 9.99
C VAL A 34 9.77 -32.78 10.78
N ASP A 35 10.82 -33.33 10.20
CA ASP A 35 11.69 -34.32 10.82
C ASP A 35 12.49 -33.69 11.98
N PRO A 36 12.50 -34.27 13.19
CA PRO A 36 13.37 -33.85 14.28
C PRO A 36 14.86 -33.70 13.93
N GLU A 37 15.38 -34.45 12.96
CA GLU A 37 16.79 -34.31 12.52
C GLU A 37 17.05 -33.01 11.72
N SER A 38 16.00 -32.40 11.20
CA SER A 38 16.07 -31.16 10.42
C SER A 38 15.97 -29.89 11.27
N VAL A 39 15.82 -30.03 12.60
CA VAL A 39 15.69 -28.91 13.53
C VAL A 39 16.89 -28.78 14.46
N ILE A 40 17.16 -27.54 14.89
CA ILE A 40 18.23 -27.19 15.84
C ILE A 40 17.57 -26.45 17.00
N ALA A 41 17.57 -27.03 18.20
CA ALA A 41 17.01 -26.42 19.40
C ALA A 41 18.04 -26.44 20.56
N PRO A 42 19.02 -25.52 20.58
CA PRO A 42 20.08 -25.51 21.57
C PRO A 42 19.53 -25.22 22.98
N ARG A 43 19.95 -26.01 23.98
CA ARG A 43 19.48 -25.86 25.36
C ARG A 43 20.47 -25.08 26.22
N TYR A 44 20.18 -23.80 26.43
CA TYR A 44 21.04 -22.88 27.20
C TYR A 44 20.54 -22.59 28.63
N GLN A 45 19.52 -23.29 29.13
CA GLN A 45 18.92 -23.04 30.45
C GLN A 45 19.94 -23.13 31.60
N SER A 46 20.86 -24.08 31.56
CA SER A 46 21.90 -24.25 32.59
C SER A 46 22.77 -23.00 32.74
N LYS A 47 23.05 -22.31 31.63
CA LYS A 47 23.79 -21.05 31.62
C LYS A 47 22.97 -19.89 32.20
N LEU A 48 21.65 -19.85 31.98
CA LEU A 48 20.76 -18.85 32.60
C LEU A 48 20.65 -19.02 34.13
N LYS A 49 20.78 -20.26 34.63
CA LYS A 49 20.71 -20.59 36.07
C LYS A 49 22.05 -20.50 36.80
N THR A 50 23.17 -20.49 36.07
CA THR A 50 24.51 -20.45 36.67
C THR A 50 24.68 -19.14 37.44
N SER A 51 24.94 -19.24 38.75
CA SER A 51 25.16 -18.10 39.64
C SER A 51 26.66 -17.88 39.81
N GLY A 52 27.17 -16.69 39.49
CA GLY A 52 28.58 -16.34 39.57
C GLY A 52 29.06 -15.51 38.37
N ALA A 53 30.31 -15.03 38.42
CA ALA A 53 30.94 -14.32 37.31
C ALA A 53 31.30 -15.31 36.20
N VAL A 54 30.37 -15.55 35.27
CA VAL A 54 30.70 -16.17 33.98
C VAL A 54 31.58 -15.17 33.22
N SER A 55 32.80 -15.55 32.85
CA SER A 55 33.67 -14.71 32.01
C SER A 55 33.64 -15.28 30.59
N ALA A 56 32.72 -14.80 29.76
CA ALA A 56 32.69 -15.10 28.34
C ALA A 56 32.52 -13.78 27.57
N LYS A 57 33.28 -13.62 26.49
CA LYS A 57 33.13 -12.46 25.61
C LYS A 57 31.89 -12.66 24.75
N VAL A 58 31.18 -11.57 24.51
CA VAL A 58 30.12 -11.53 23.50
C VAL A 58 30.78 -11.77 22.14
N PRO A 59 30.22 -12.66 21.30
CA PRO A 59 30.68 -12.82 19.92
C PRO A 59 30.71 -11.48 19.17
N PRO A 60 31.62 -11.28 18.20
CA PRO A 60 31.70 -10.05 17.44
C PRO A 60 30.50 -9.91 16.49
N ILE A 61 30.22 -8.67 16.07
CA ILE A 61 29.26 -8.42 14.99
C ILE A 61 29.87 -8.89 13.66
N THR A 62 29.13 -9.71 12.91
CA THR A 62 29.63 -10.41 11.70
C THR A 62 29.20 -9.75 10.39
N TYR A 63 28.67 -8.53 10.46
CA TYR A 63 28.25 -7.77 9.30
C TYR A 63 28.61 -6.30 9.45
N LYS A 64 28.72 -5.63 8.32
CA LYS A 64 28.92 -4.18 8.27
C LYS A 64 27.57 -3.55 7.96
N PRO A 65 26.93 -2.85 8.90
CA PRO A 65 25.71 -2.12 8.61
C PRO A 65 26.02 -1.02 7.60
N LYS A 66 25.80 -1.29 6.32
CA LYS A 66 25.86 -0.26 5.28
C LYS A 66 24.55 0.54 5.36
N HIS A 67 24.60 1.83 5.00
CA HIS A 67 23.39 2.56 4.62
C HIS A 67 22.95 2.08 3.23
N ASP A 68 22.63 0.80 3.13
CA ASP A 68 22.21 0.19 1.87
C ASP A 68 20.69 0.30 1.78
N SER A 69 20.25 1.37 1.12
CA SER A 69 18.84 1.58 0.83
C SER A 69 18.26 0.45 -0.02
N SER A 70 19.07 -0.27 -0.81
CA SER A 70 18.61 -1.40 -1.63
C SER A 70 18.35 -2.66 -0.81
N GLY A 71 19.23 -3.00 0.13
CA GLY A 71 19.03 -4.13 1.05
C GLY A 71 17.75 -3.97 1.87
N ARG A 72 17.50 -2.75 2.38
CA ARG A 72 16.25 -2.43 3.08
C ARG A 72 15.03 -2.52 2.16
N ARG A 73 15.08 -2.01 0.94
CA ARG A 73 13.94 -2.12 -0.01
C ARG A 73 13.62 -3.56 -0.37
N GLY A 74 14.64 -4.40 -0.59
CA GLY A 74 14.47 -5.83 -0.81
C GLY A 74 13.80 -6.53 0.38
N PHE A 75 14.18 -6.17 1.61
CA PHE A 75 13.51 -6.63 2.82
C PHE A 75 12.04 -6.21 2.87
N GLU A 76 11.73 -4.93 2.69
CA GLU A 76 10.35 -4.42 2.71
C GLU A 76 9.46 -5.12 1.67
N ARG A 77 9.99 -5.44 0.48
CA ARG A 77 9.24 -6.18 -0.54
C ARG A 77 8.88 -7.60 -0.08
N ARG A 78 9.84 -8.33 0.51
CA ARG A 78 9.62 -9.68 1.05
C ARG A 78 8.68 -9.65 2.25
N GLN A 79 8.84 -8.68 3.12
CA GLN A 79 7.93 -8.36 4.22
C GLN A 79 6.49 -8.12 3.73
N GLY A 80 6.30 -7.29 2.69
CA GLY A 80 4.99 -7.04 2.08
C GLY A 80 4.35 -8.30 1.53
N LYS A 81 5.13 -9.23 0.94
CA LYS A 81 4.62 -10.54 0.49
C LYS A 81 4.04 -11.36 1.65
N VAL A 82 4.71 -11.37 2.79
CA VAL A 82 4.23 -12.05 4.01
C VAL A 82 2.94 -11.39 4.50
N GLN A 83 2.91 -10.06 4.57
CA GLN A 83 1.72 -9.31 4.98
C GLN A 83 0.49 -9.64 4.14
N ARG A 84 0.63 -9.64 2.81
CA ARG A 84 -0.46 -10.01 1.89
C ARG A 84 -0.98 -11.41 2.17
N LYS A 85 -0.07 -12.39 2.29
CA LYS A 85 -0.43 -13.77 2.57
C LYS A 85 -1.22 -13.92 3.88
N LEU A 86 -0.79 -13.23 4.93
CA LEU A 86 -1.42 -13.30 6.25
C LEU A 86 -2.71 -12.46 6.36
N GLY A 87 -2.79 -11.32 5.66
CA GLY A 87 -3.98 -10.47 5.62
C GLY A 87 -5.18 -11.12 4.93
N LEU A 88 -4.95 -12.13 4.08
CA LEU A 88 -6.00 -12.94 3.45
C LEU A 88 -6.58 -14.02 4.38
N GLN A 89 -5.98 -14.25 5.55
CA GLN A 89 -6.42 -15.30 6.48
C GLN A 89 -7.43 -14.76 7.51
N SER A 90 -8.58 -15.42 7.63
CA SER A 90 -9.62 -15.05 8.59
C SER A 90 -9.10 -15.12 10.03
N GLY A 91 -9.33 -14.07 10.82
CA GLY A 91 -8.95 -14.02 12.24
C GLY A 91 -7.57 -13.42 12.52
N VAL A 92 -6.78 -13.12 11.49
CA VAL A 92 -5.52 -12.38 11.62
C VAL A 92 -5.80 -10.88 11.54
N ARG A 93 -5.25 -10.11 12.48
CA ARG A 93 -5.23 -8.64 12.38
C ARG A 93 -3.79 -8.19 12.10
N SER A 94 -3.58 -7.59 10.94
CA SER A 94 -2.33 -6.88 10.63
C SER A 94 -2.43 -5.43 11.09
N PHE A 95 -1.39 -4.90 11.73
CA PHE A 95 -1.31 -3.48 12.06
C PHE A 95 -0.54 -2.75 10.95
N GLY A 96 -1.25 -1.89 10.20
CA GLY A 96 -0.69 -1.08 9.10
C GLY A 96 -1.72 -0.79 8.01
N PHE A 97 -1.73 0.46 7.52
CA PHE A 97 -2.60 1.09 6.50
C PHE A 97 -4.12 1.14 6.74
N ASP A 98 -4.73 0.23 7.50
CA ASP A 98 -6.12 0.40 7.94
C ASP A 98 -6.21 1.30 9.17
N ARG A 99 -6.65 2.55 8.94
CA ARG A 99 -6.90 3.57 9.97
C ARG A 99 -7.98 3.11 10.94
N LEU A 100 -7.60 2.80 12.16
CA LEU A 100 -8.48 2.90 13.32
C LEU A 100 -7.90 3.93 14.31
N PRO A 101 -8.74 4.75 14.96
CA PRO A 101 -8.28 5.77 15.90
C PRO A 101 -7.61 5.12 17.10
N GLU A 102 -6.43 5.61 17.48
CA GLU A 102 -5.82 5.38 18.78
C GLU A 102 -6.68 6.02 19.89
N ALA A 103 -7.74 5.33 20.31
CA ALA A 103 -8.39 5.61 21.60
C ALA A 103 -7.52 5.05 22.74
N PRO A 104 -7.64 5.52 24.00
CA PRO A 104 -6.59 5.43 25.03
C PRO A 104 -6.51 4.04 25.69
N LEU A 105 -6.23 3.00 24.90
CA LEU A 105 -5.88 1.66 25.36
C LEU A 105 -4.45 1.60 25.91
N SER A 106 -3.60 2.57 25.55
CA SER A 106 -2.21 2.67 25.99
C SER A 106 -2.06 2.79 27.51
N VAL A 107 -2.92 3.59 28.17
CA VAL A 107 -2.82 3.88 29.61
C VAL A 107 -3.25 2.69 30.49
N LEU A 108 -4.32 1.97 30.11
CA LEU A 108 -4.76 0.77 30.84
C LEU A 108 -3.83 -0.44 30.59
N GLN A 109 -3.21 -0.53 29.40
CA GLN A 109 -2.22 -1.57 29.09
C GLN A 109 -0.86 -1.33 29.74
N GLU A 110 -0.42 -0.08 29.92
CA GLU A 110 0.81 0.22 30.68
C GLU A 110 0.70 -0.24 32.14
N ALA A 111 -0.49 -0.12 32.75
CA ALA A 111 -0.73 -0.60 34.10
C ALA A 111 -0.71 -2.15 34.22
N ALA A 112 -1.13 -2.86 33.17
CA ALA A 112 -1.18 -4.34 33.14
C ALA A 112 0.21 -4.99 32.93
N ILE A 113 1.14 -4.33 32.24
CA ILE A 113 2.52 -4.80 32.07
C ILE A 113 3.30 -4.72 33.39
N ASN A 114 2.99 -3.73 34.23
CA ASN A 114 3.59 -3.56 35.55
C ASN A 114 3.03 -4.52 36.60
N SER A 115 1.98 -5.30 36.29
CA SER A 115 1.34 -6.20 37.25
C SER A 115 1.71 -7.68 37.10
N VAL A 116 2.50 -8.05 36.08
CA VAL A 116 3.09 -9.40 35.95
C VAL A 116 4.62 -9.33 35.90
N PRO A 117 5.33 -9.83 36.92
CA PRO A 117 6.76 -9.57 37.12
C PRO A 117 7.63 -10.59 36.36
N TRP A 118 7.33 -10.85 35.08
CA TRP A 118 8.19 -11.75 34.28
C TRP A 118 9.57 -11.11 34.05
N TYR A 119 9.67 -9.77 34.01
CA TYR A 119 10.93 -9.04 34.00
C TYR A 119 11.73 -9.23 35.30
N ASP A 120 11.05 -9.45 36.43
CA ASP A 120 11.73 -9.74 37.70
C ASP A 120 12.27 -11.15 37.80
N LEU A 121 12.00 -12.01 36.81
CA LEU A 121 12.56 -13.35 36.78
C LEU A 121 14.09 -13.27 36.73
N PRO A 122 14.80 -13.94 37.67
CA PRO A 122 16.25 -13.87 37.75
C PRO A 122 16.97 -14.24 36.45
N GLN A 123 16.37 -15.11 35.61
CA GLN A 123 16.97 -15.50 34.34
C GLN A 123 16.97 -14.35 33.32
N VAL A 124 15.89 -13.57 33.24
CA VAL A 124 15.76 -12.41 32.33
C VAL A 124 16.76 -11.34 32.73
N LYS A 125 16.77 -10.97 34.02
CA LYS A 125 17.73 -9.99 34.56
C LYS A 125 19.16 -10.42 34.31
N ARG A 126 19.49 -11.70 34.51
CA ARG A 126 20.85 -12.22 34.27
C ARG A 126 21.26 -12.10 32.81
N TYR A 127 20.40 -12.48 31.87
CA TYR A 127 20.72 -12.33 30.44
C TYR A 127 20.93 -10.88 30.05
N MET A 128 20.07 -9.97 30.56
CA MET A 128 20.11 -8.55 30.22
C MET A 128 21.21 -7.77 30.91
N GLN A 129 21.61 -8.14 32.12
CA GLN A 129 22.54 -7.38 32.95
C GLN A 129 23.96 -7.97 32.96
N ASN A 130 24.13 -9.29 32.81
CA ASN A 130 25.43 -9.96 32.87
C ASN A 130 25.97 -10.28 31.45
N GLU A 131 26.96 -9.51 31.00
CA GLU A 131 27.57 -9.68 29.67
C GLU A 131 28.25 -11.04 29.48
N GLY A 132 28.81 -11.60 30.54
CA GLY A 132 29.44 -12.91 30.49
C GLY A 132 28.44 -14.05 30.30
N THR A 133 27.29 -13.97 30.98
CA THR A 133 26.18 -14.89 30.76
C THR A 133 25.63 -14.74 29.34
N ARG A 134 25.42 -13.51 28.88
CA ARG A 134 25.00 -13.22 27.50
C ARG A 134 25.97 -13.81 26.47
N GLY A 135 27.26 -13.52 26.58
CA GLY A 135 28.28 -14.03 25.67
C GLY A 135 28.38 -15.55 25.67
N ALA A 136 28.29 -16.20 26.85
CA ALA A 136 28.31 -17.65 26.95
C ALA A 136 27.08 -18.33 26.32
N ILE A 137 25.91 -17.68 26.37
CA ILE A 137 24.68 -18.19 25.73
C ILE A 137 24.76 -18.00 24.23
N LEU A 138 25.13 -16.81 23.74
CA LEU A 138 25.27 -16.54 22.32
C LEU A 138 26.29 -17.46 21.67
N GLN A 139 27.49 -17.60 22.25
CA GLN A 139 28.51 -18.52 21.74
C GLN A 139 28.01 -19.96 21.70
N HIS A 140 27.35 -20.42 22.76
CA HIS A 140 26.80 -21.77 22.80
C HIS A 140 25.74 -22.03 21.74
N ILE A 141 24.90 -21.03 21.42
CA ILE A 141 23.94 -21.17 20.32
C ILE A 141 24.67 -21.24 18.98
N LEU A 142 25.64 -20.34 18.75
CA LEU A 142 26.43 -20.30 17.52
C LEU A 142 27.17 -21.62 17.24
N ASP A 143 27.65 -22.31 18.27
CA ASP A 143 28.33 -23.61 18.15
C ASP A 143 27.41 -24.72 17.61
N PHE A 144 26.08 -24.59 17.76
CA PHE A 144 25.09 -25.52 17.21
C PHE A 144 24.59 -25.12 15.82
N LEU A 145 24.80 -23.86 15.42
CA LEU A 145 24.34 -23.38 14.11
C LEU A 145 25.29 -23.84 12.99
N PRO A 146 24.77 -24.11 11.79
CA PRO A 146 25.62 -24.31 10.62
C PRO A 146 26.41 -23.03 10.32
N SER A 147 27.64 -23.19 9.84
CA SER A 147 28.52 -22.06 9.47
C SER A 147 28.10 -21.34 8.18
N SER A 148 27.23 -21.96 7.37
CA SER A 148 26.69 -21.40 6.13
C SER A 148 25.35 -22.00 5.75
N GLY A 149 24.62 -21.33 4.85
CA GLY A 149 23.37 -21.80 4.27
C GLY A 149 22.14 -21.04 4.78
N ASP A 150 20.97 -21.65 4.60
CA ASP A 150 19.68 -21.05 4.89
C ASP A 150 19.00 -21.66 6.13
N ILE A 151 18.49 -20.81 7.02
CA ILE A 151 17.72 -21.20 8.20
C ILE A 151 16.38 -20.44 8.32
N ILE A 152 15.43 -21.08 8.99
CA ILE A 152 14.28 -20.40 9.61
C ILE A 152 14.63 -20.21 11.09
N LEU A 153 14.59 -18.99 11.59
CA LEU A 153 14.86 -18.69 13.00
C LEU A 153 13.54 -18.44 13.72
N VAL A 154 13.26 -19.19 14.79
CA VAL A 154 12.04 -19.05 15.59
C VAL A 154 12.41 -18.78 17.04
N GLY A 155 11.97 -17.64 17.58
CA GLY A 155 12.19 -17.25 18.97
C GLY A 155 10.89 -17.21 19.76
N HIS A 156 10.82 -17.92 20.88
CA HIS A 156 9.65 -17.93 21.77
C HIS A 156 9.97 -17.27 23.11
N SER A 157 9.09 -16.38 23.60
CA SER A 157 9.22 -15.77 24.93
C SER A 157 10.62 -15.14 25.12
N LEU A 158 11.37 -15.43 26.20
CA LEU A 158 12.76 -14.95 26.34
C LEU A 158 13.68 -15.35 25.18
N GLY A 159 13.44 -16.49 24.53
CA GLY A 159 14.18 -16.95 23.35
C GLY A 159 14.03 -16.00 22.16
N SER A 160 12.94 -15.23 22.06
CA SER A 160 12.81 -14.16 21.06
C SER A 160 13.80 -13.01 21.30
N VAL A 161 14.02 -12.61 22.55
CA VAL A 161 15.02 -11.59 22.91
C VAL A 161 16.42 -12.07 22.53
N ILE A 162 16.73 -13.33 22.83
CA ILE A 162 18.01 -13.96 22.47
C ILE A 162 18.15 -14.08 20.95
N ALA A 163 17.08 -14.41 20.22
CA ALA A 163 17.09 -14.52 18.77
C ALA A 163 17.34 -13.17 18.08
N ILE A 164 16.68 -12.11 18.55
CA ILE A 164 16.91 -10.72 18.11
C ILE A 164 18.39 -10.37 18.31
N ASP A 165 18.91 -10.65 19.50
CA ASP A 165 20.31 -10.37 19.86
C ASP A 165 21.32 -11.15 19.01
N LEU A 166 21.01 -12.42 18.72
CA LEU A 166 21.83 -13.32 17.92
C LEU A 166 21.99 -12.86 16.46
N LEU A 167 21.04 -12.08 15.91
CA LEU A 167 21.11 -11.59 14.53
C LEU A 167 22.38 -10.79 14.24
N ASP A 168 22.93 -10.09 15.25
CA ASP A 168 24.18 -9.36 15.10
C ASP A 168 25.41 -10.28 14.97
N ASN A 169 25.30 -11.53 15.44
CA ASN A 169 26.42 -12.45 15.65
C ASN A 169 26.39 -13.71 14.76
N LEU A 170 25.36 -13.90 13.95
CA LEU A 170 25.24 -15.07 13.06
C LEU A 170 26.49 -15.25 12.19
N HIS A 171 26.85 -16.50 11.88
CA HIS A 171 27.98 -16.79 10.98
C HIS A 171 27.87 -16.02 9.66
N GLU A 172 28.99 -15.54 9.11
CA GLU A 172 28.98 -14.59 7.99
C GLU A 172 28.26 -15.11 6.73
N ASN A 173 28.21 -16.42 6.53
CA ASN A 173 27.58 -17.07 5.37
C ASN A 173 26.22 -17.71 5.68
N LEU A 174 25.66 -17.41 6.85
CA LEU A 174 24.35 -17.89 7.28
C LEU A 174 23.29 -16.83 6.98
N HIS A 175 22.22 -17.25 6.31
CA HIS A 175 21.11 -16.41 5.89
C HIS A 175 19.81 -16.87 6.56
N VAL A 176 19.05 -15.91 7.09
CA VAL A 176 17.77 -16.15 7.76
C VAL A 176 16.65 -15.91 6.75
N ARG A 177 16.16 -16.99 6.14
CA ARG A 177 15.08 -16.96 5.15
C ARG A 177 13.75 -16.47 5.74
N ARG A 178 13.58 -16.64 7.06
CA ARG A 178 12.41 -16.16 7.80
C ARG A 178 12.74 -16.10 9.28
N PHE A 179 12.49 -14.95 9.89
CA PHE A 179 12.58 -14.77 11.32
C PHE A 179 11.17 -14.70 11.92
N VAL A 180 10.82 -15.62 12.82
CA VAL A 180 9.53 -15.65 13.50
C VAL A 180 9.71 -15.45 14.99
N THR A 181 9.01 -14.49 15.57
CA THR A 181 8.91 -14.35 17.03
C THR A 181 7.49 -14.66 17.50
N ILE A 182 7.36 -15.41 18.58
CA ILE A 182 6.06 -15.82 19.15
C ILE A 182 6.03 -15.56 20.65
N GLY A 183 4.95 -14.93 21.13
CA GLY A 183 4.81 -14.60 22.55
C GLY A 183 5.97 -13.75 23.07
N SER A 184 6.50 -12.82 22.26
CA SER A 184 7.70 -12.07 22.62
C SER A 184 7.42 -10.97 23.66
N PRO A 185 8.19 -10.89 24.76
CA PRO A 185 8.11 -9.78 25.70
C PRO A 185 9.05 -8.60 25.34
N ALA A 186 9.68 -8.64 24.15
CA ALA A 186 10.78 -7.74 23.79
C ALA A 186 10.38 -6.25 23.64
N SER A 187 9.08 -5.93 23.56
CA SER A 187 8.57 -4.55 23.50
C SER A 187 8.46 -3.87 24.87
N SER A 188 8.71 -4.59 25.97
CA SER A 188 8.61 -4.04 27.33
C SER A 188 9.70 -3.00 27.62
N ARG A 189 9.28 -1.80 28.08
CA ARG A 189 10.17 -0.67 28.41
C ARG A 189 11.37 -1.05 29.31
N PRO A 190 11.22 -1.90 30.36
CA PRO A 190 12.34 -2.27 31.22
C PRO A 190 13.49 -3.02 30.53
N LEU A 191 13.26 -3.65 29.36
CA LEU A 191 14.33 -4.26 28.56
C LEU A 191 15.13 -3.22 27.75
N HIS A 192 14.62 -2.00 27.59
CA HIS A 192 15.23 -0.91 26.82
C HIS A 192 15.80 0.19 27.71
N GLU A 193 15.21 0.40 28.89
CA GLU A 193 15.73 1.31 29.92
C GLU A 193 17.10 0.80 30.40
N ASN A 194 18.17 1.41 29.88
CA ASN A 194 19.61 1.13 30.10
C ASN A 194 20.25 0.08 29.18
N SER A 195 19.60 -0.31 28.08
CA SER A 195 20.10 -1.35 27.17
C SER A 195 20.48 -0.76 25.81
N ASP A 196 21.76 -0.43 25.64
CA ASP A 196 22.40 -0.24 24.32
C ASP A 196 22.54 -1.57 23.54
N ARG A 197 21.84 -2.65 23.94
CA ARG A 197 22.23 -4.04 23.70
C ARG A 197 21.34 -4.80 22.72
N LEU A 198 20.12 -4.33 22.44
CA LEU A 198 19.23 -4.96 21.45
C LEU A 198 19.33 -4.21 20.12
N LEU A 199 19.53 -4.97 19.03
CA LEU A 199 19.68 -4.53 17.62
C LEU A 199 19.56 -3.02 17.38
N LYS A 200 20.69 -2.30 17.38
CA LYS A 200 20.73 -0.87 17.03
C LYS A 200 20.45 -0.61 15.54
N LYS A 201 20.77 -1.58 14.69
CA LYS A 201 20.54 -1.57 13.23
C LYS A 201 20.12 -2.97 12.83
N PHE A 202 19.08 -3.09 12.01
CA PHE A 202 18.58 -4.38 11.57
C PHE A 202 19.36 -4.88 10.33
N PRO A 203 19.79 -6.16 10.28
CA PRO A 203 20.56 -6.69 9.15
C PRO A 203 19.66 -7.08 7.96
N TYR A 204 19.11 -6.09 7.26
CA TYR A 204 18.16 -6.24 6.14
C TYR A 204 18.62 -7.15 4.98
N GLU A 205 19.94 -7.36 4.84
CA GLU A 205 20.51 -8.26 3.82
C GLU A 205 20.63 -9.71 4.27
N ARG A 206 20.63 -9.97 5.59
CA ARG A 206 20.78 -11.33 6.16
C ARG A 206 19.47 -11.96 6.57
N VAL A 207 18.43 -11.13 6.72
CA VAL A 207 17.10 -11.58 7.12
C VAL A 207 16.16 -11.22 5.98
N ASP A 208 15.43 -12.20 5.48
CA ASP A 208 14.51 -11.98 4.37
C ASP A 208 13.21 -11.31 4.81
N ASP A 209 12.65 -11.74 5.94
CA ASP A 209 11.44 -11.21 6.58
C ASP A 209 11.45 -11.46 8.10
N TRP A 210 10.74 -10.64 8.87
CA TRP A 210 10.55 -10.82 10.31
C TRP A 210 9.08 -10.65 10.72
N THR A 211 8.44 -11.77 11.02
CA THR A 211 7.06 -11.83 11.50
C THR A 211 6.99 -12.08 13.00
N ASN A 212 6.23 -11.24 13.71
CA ASN A 212 5.93 -11.43 15.13
C ASN A 212 4.45 -11.78 15.32
N PHE A 213 4.17 -12.90 15.99
CA PHE A 213 2.83 -13.28 16.41
C PHE A 213 2.62 -13.13 17.91
N PHE A 214 1.49 -12.55 18.28
CA PHE A 214 1.08 -12.40 19.68
C PHE A 214 -0.43 -12.58 19.83
N ASP A 215 -0.87 -12.96 21.02
CA ASP A 215 -2.28 -12.92 21.42
C ASP A 215 -2.51 -11.72 22.34
N ASN A 216 -3.61 -10.99 22.13
CA ASN A 216 -3.99 -9.83 22.95
C ASN A 216 -4.22 -10.20 24.42
N ARG A 217 -4.52 -11.48 24.71
CA ARG A 217 -4.74 -12.05 26.04
C ARG A 217 -3.51 -12.75 26.60
N ASP A 218 -2.40 -12.81 25.86
CA ASP A 218 -1.14 -13.34 26.39
C ASP A 218 -0.51 -12.31 27.34
N LEU A 219 -0.50 -12.64 28.63
CA LEU A 219 0.01 -11.76 29.69
C LEU A 219 1.51 -11.46 29.54
N VAL A 220 2.29 -12.34 28.88
CA VAL A 220 3.74 -12.17 28.74
C VAL A 220 4.08 -11.10 27.69
N THR A 221 3.28 -10.99 26.63
CA THR A 221 3.43 -9.93 25.61
C THR A 221 2.83 -8.60 26.06
N GLY A 222 1.99 -8.63 27.11
CA GLY A 222 1.17 -7.48 27.51
C GLY A 222 0.15 -7.08 26.44
N GLY A 223 -0.18 -7.99 25.52
CA GLY A 223 -1.04 -7.73 24.37
C GLY A 223 -0.43 -6.75 23.36
N ARG A 224 0.90 -6.67 23.25
CA ARG A 224 1.61 -5.75 22.35
C ARG A 224 2.51 -6.48 21.36
N GLY A 225 2.61 -5.89 20.18
CA GLY A 225 3.59 -6.25 19.16
C GLY A 225 4.99 -5.68 19.41
N LEU A 226 5.91 -5.96 18.49
CA LEU A 226 7.32 -5.56 18.48
C LEU A 226 7.64 -4.41 17.51
N ALA A 227 6.79 -4.13 16.52
CA ALA A 227 7.05 -3.19 15.44
C ALA A 227 7.25 -1.74 15.93
N SER A 228 6.64 -1.35 17.06
CA SER A 228 6.86 -0.04 17.69
C SER A 228 8.28 0.16 18.21
N THR A 229 9.00 -0.94 18.43
CA THR A 229 10.32 -0.96 19.06
C THR A 229 11.41 -1.39 18.08
N PHE A 230 11.08 -2.32 17.18
CA PHE A 230 12.02 -2.90 16.24
C PHE A 230 11.58 -2.63 14.80
N PRO A 231 12.27 -1.75 14.05
CA PRO A 231 11.87 -1.33 12.71
C PRO A 231 11.79 -2.45 11.65
N GLY A 232 12.33 -3.64 11.93
CA GLY A 232 12.23 -4.80 11.04
C GLY A 232 11.07 -5.73 11.35
N ALA A 233 10.45 -5.62 12.54
CA ALA A 233 9.40 -6.52 12.96
C ALA A 233 8.04 -6.12 12.36
N GLN A 234 7.26 -7.11 11.94
CA GLN A 234 5.86 -6.92 11.57
C GLN A 234 4.95 -7.75 12.46
N ASP A 235 3.93 -7.10 13.01
CA ASP A 235 3.07 -7.67 14.05
C ASP A 235 1.75 -8.20 13.51
N PHE A 236 1.41 -9.40 13.96
CA PHE A 236 0.14 -10.06 13.67
C PHE A 236 -0.47 -10.60 14.96
N THR A 237 -1.74 -10.26 15.19
CA THR A 237 -2.50 -10.86 16.30
C THR A 237 -3.12 -12.17 15.85
N ILE A 238 -2.99 -13.20 16.69
CA ILE A 238 -3.72 -14.46 16.61
C ILE A 238 -4.55 -14.68 17.87
N ASP A 239 -5.55 -15.58 17.80
CA ASP A 239 -6.34 -15.98 18.96
C ASP A 239 -6.02 -17.42 19.37
N ILE A 240 -5.23 -17.58 20.42
CA ILE A 240 -4.87 -18.87 21.02
C ILE A 240 -5.43 -19.00 22.45
N GLY A 241 -6.40 -18.16 22.81
CA GLY A 241 -7.04 -18.18 24.12
C GLY A 241 -6.15 -17.67 25.26
N GLY A 242 -5.18 -16.79 24.98
CA GLY A 242 -4.24 -16.26 25.98
C GLY A 242 -3.21 -17.27 26.48
N LYS A 243 -3.03 -18.40 25.79
CA LYS A 243 -2.05 -19.43 26.15
C LYS A 243 -0.66 -19.04 25.67
N HIS A 244 0.32 -19.04 26.57
CA HIS A 244 1.69 -18.61 26.24
C HIS A 244 2.58 -19.71 25.60
N GLY A 245 2.16 -20.98 25.59
CA GLY A 245 3.03 -22.09 25.20
C GLY A 245 3.45 -22.09 23.72
N ALA A 246 4.73 -22.36 23.44
CA ALA A 246 5.28 -22.38 22.08
C ALA A 246 4.53 -23.34 21.13
N GLY A 247 4.19 -24.55 21.60
CA GLY A 247 3.44 -25.53 20.80
C GLY A 247 1.97 -25.16 20.53
N VAL A 248 1.43 -24.18 21.27
CA VAL A 248 0.10 -23.60 20.99
C VAL A 248 0.23 -22.59 19.86
N TYR A 249 1.16 -21.63 19.98
CA TYR A 249 1.48 -20.66 18.93
C TYR A 249 1.83 -21.34 17.60
N LEU A 250 2.78 -22.29 17.61
CA LEU A 250 3.23 -22.96 16.39
C LEU A 250 2.21 -23.92 15.78
N GLY A 251 1.25 -24.38 16.60
CA GLY A 251 0.16 -25.21 16.10
C GLY A 251 -1.02 -24.40 15.56
N ASP A 252 -0.97 -23.08 15.64
CA ASP A 252 -1.94 -22.22 14.96
C ASP A 252 -1.76 -22.35 13.43
N PRO A 253 -2.85 -22.50 12.65
CA PRO A 253 -2.79 -22.65 11.20
C PRO A 253 -2.08 -21.48 10.48
N VAL A 254 -2.18 -20.27 11.00
CA VAL A 254 -1.55 -19.06 10.44
C VAL A 254 -0.03 -19.17 10.57
N VAL A 255 0.44 -19.49 11.77
CA VAL A 255 1.87 -19.58 12.09
C VAL A 255 2.51 -20.77 11.38
N SER A 256 1.88 -21.94 11.45
CA SER A 256 2.38 -23.15 10.77
C SER A 256 2.33 -23.01 9.24
N GLY A 257 1.28 -22.40 8.68
CA GLY A 257 1.18 -22.12 7.25
C GLY A 257 2.21 -21.12 6.75
N LEU A 258 2.61 -20.15 7.58
CA LEU A 258 3.72 -19.25 7.27
C LEU A 258 5.06 -20.02 7.25
N ILE A 259 5.30 -20.92 8.21
CA ILE A 259 6.52 -21.73 8.23
C ILE A 259 6.54 -22.71 7.03
N ALA A 260 5.40 -23.30 6.70
CA ALA A 260 5.24 -24.20 5.55
C ALA A 260 5.60 -23.53 4.22
N ASP A 261 5.29 -22.25 4.06
CA ASP A 261 5.59 -21.47 2.84
C ASP A 261 7.06 -21.51 2.43
N VAL A 262 7.96 -21.48 3.42
CA VAL A 262 9.40 -21.49 3.17
C VAL A 262 9.91 -22.93 3.07
N LEU A 263 9.37 -23.84 3.89
CA LEU A 263 9.79 -25.25 3.93
C LEU A 263 9.36 -26.04 2.69
N TYR A 264 8.14 -25.79 2.23
CA TYR A 264 7.46 -26.50 1.16
C TYR A 264 6.94 -25.49 0.14
N PRO A 265 7.83 -24.79 -0.57
CA PRO A 265 7.41 -23.85 -1.59
C PRO A 265 6.54 -24.60 -2.60
N THR A 266 5.25 -24.28 -2.61
CA THR A 266 4.33 -24.83 -3.60
C THR A 266 4.83 -24.39 -4.97
N LYS A 267 5.00 -25.33 -5.89
CA LYS A 267 4.96 -24.97 -7.32
C LYS A 267 3.63 -24.23 -7.49
N ALA A 268 3.68 -23.01 -8.01
CA ALA A 268 2.53 -22.13 -8.20
C ALA A 268 1.29 -22.97 -8.53
N VAL A 269 0.20 -22.76 -7.78
CA VAL A 269 -1.10 -23.37 -8.12
C VAL A 269 -1.23 -23.25 -9.63
N ALA A 270 -1.32 -24.39 -10.33
CA ALA A 270 -1.27 -24.38 -11.79
C ALA A 270 -2.46 -23.57 -12.28
N LEU A 271 -2.23 -22.28 -12.52
CA LEU A 271 -3.20 -21.38 -13.11
C LEU A 271 -3.60 -22.04 -14.42
N ARG A 272 -4.89 -22.31 -14.57
CA ARG A 272 -5.39 -22.93 -15.80
C ARG A 272 -5.46 -21.84 -16.84
N GLU A 273 -4.58 -21.93 -17.83
CA GLU A 273 -4.78 -21.25 -19.10
C GLU A 273 -6.06 -21.84 -19.73
N SER A 274 -7.06 -21.01 -20.03
CA SER A 274 -8.22 -21.51 -20.78
C SER A 274 -7.91 -21.53 -22.27
N GLY A 275 -8.05 -22.70 -22.88
CA GLY A 275 -8.28 -22.83 -24.32
C GLY A 275 -9.65 -22.31 -24.79
N ILE A 276 -10.47 -21.78 -23.87
CA ILE A 276 -11.72 -21.06 -24.14
C ILE A 276 -11.42 -19.57 -23.98
N ALA A 277 -11.69 -18.75 -24.99
CA ALA A 277 -11.30 -17.35 -25.04
C ALA A 277 -11.98 -16.49 -23.94
N VAL A 278 -11.41 -16.46 -22.74
CA VAL A 278 -11.72 -15.43 -21.73
C VAL A 278 -11.12 -14.13 -22.25
N ARG A 279 -11.98 -13.17 -22.61
CA ARG A 279 -11.54 -11.86 -23.09
C ARG A 279 -11.16 -10.98 -21.91
N LEU A 280 -10.07 -10.23 -22.06
CA LEU A 280 -9.67 -9.19 -21.13
C LEU A 280 -10.77 -8.12 -21.02
N ALA A 281 -11.29 -7.93 -19.82
CA ALA A 281 -12.31 -6.93 -19.52
C ALA A 281 -11.74 -5.50 -19.57
N ASP A 282 -12.62 -4.51 -19.66
CA ASP A 282 -12.26 -3.09 -19.78
C ASP A 282 -11.46 -2.60 -18.58
N ALA A 283 -11.88 -2.98 -17.38
CA ALA A 283 -11.16 -2.65 -16.14
C ALA A 283 -9.76 -3.29 -16.10
N GLU A 284 -9.63 -4.55 -16.54
CA GLU A 284 -8.34 -5.26 -16.58
C GLU A 284 -7.40 -4.62 -17.60
N ALA A 285 -7.92 -4.17 -18.74
CA ALA A 285 -7.15 -3.44 -19.73
C ALA A 285 -6.68 -2.07 -19.20
N SER A 286 -7.52 -1.32 -18.49
CA SER A 286 -7.12 -0.05 -17.86
C SER A 286 -6.06 -0.25 -16.77
N VAL A 287 -6.10 -1.37 -16.05
CA VAL A 287 -5.04 -1.74 -15.09
C VAL A 287 -3.71 -2.02 -15.81
N LEU A 288 -3.72 -2.79 -16.91
CA LEU A 288 -2.51 -2.98 -17.72
C LEU A 288 -1.98 -1.65 -18.26
N LEU A 289 -2.84 -0.77 -18.75
CA LEU A 289 -2.46 0.58 -19.19
C LEU A 289 -1.80 1.37 -18.06
N SER A 290 -2.33 1.28 -16.85
CA SER A 290 -1.76 1.96 -15.67
C SER A 290 -0.36 1.44 -15.33
N LEU A 291 -0.13 0.13 -15.39
CA LEU A 291 1.19 -0.48 -15.17
C LEU A 291 2.21 -0.02 -16.23
N HIS A 292 1.82 -0.07 -17.51
CA HIS A 292 2.67 0.38 -18.62
C HIS A 292 2.99 1.86 -18.51
N PHE A 293 2.01 2.69 -18.18
CA PHE A 293 2.22 4.11 -17.94
C PHE A 293 3.13 4.35 -16.74
N GLY A 294 3.00 3.59 -15.64
CA GLY A 294 3.92 3.63 -14.51
C GLY A 294 5.36 3.31 -14.89
N HIS A 295 5.59 2.27 -15.70
CA HIS A 295 6.93 1.97 -16.22
C HIS A 295 7.45 3.05 -17.18
N ALA A 296 6.58 3.71 -17.94
CA ALA A 296 6.95 4.88 -18.71
C ALA A 296 7.36 6.04 -17.80
N VAL A 297 6.61 6.34 -16.74
CA VAL A 297 6.94 7.36 -15.73
C VAL A 297 8.32 7.08 -15.12
N GLN A 298 8.56 5.85 -14.67
CA GLN A 298 9.84 5.42 -14.08
C GLN A 298 11.04 5.79 -14.97
N ARG A 299 10.93 5.60 -16.30
CA ARG A 299 12.01 5.89 -17.26
C ARG A 299 12.31 7.38 -17.40
N HIS A 300 11.35 8.25 -17.08
CA HIS A 300 11.48 9.71 -17.14
C HIS A 300 11.83 10.36 -15.80
N VAL A 301 11.91 9.60 -14.69
CA VAL A 301 12.33 10.13 -13.40
C VAL A 301 13.83 10.48 -13.43
N LYS A 302 14.17 11.77 -13.33
CA LYS A 302 15.55 12.28 -13.43
C LYS A 302 16.44 11.85 -12.26
N ASN A 303 15.89 11.82 -11.05
CA ASN A 303 16.65 11.44 -9.86
C ASN A 303 16.73 9.91 -9.76
N LYS A 304 17.93 9.35 -9.81
CA LYS A 304 18.15 7.89 -9.80
C LYS A 304 17.62 7.19 -8.54
N ASP A 305 17.72 7.83 -7.36
CA ASP A 305 17.18 7.26 -6.12
C ASP A 305 15.65 7.29 -6.14
N ALA A 306 15.04 8.40 -6.57
CA ALA A 306 13.59 8.50 -6.72
C ALA A 306 13.07 7.49 -7.76
N ALA A 307 13.78 7.30 -8.87
CA ALA A 307 13.44 6.33 -9.91
C ALA A 307 13.49 4.89 -9.37
N ALA A 308 14.50 4.56 -8.56
CA ALA A 308 14.61 3.25 -7.91
C ALA A 308 13.47 3.03 -6.90
N ARG A 309 13.18 4.02 -6.04
CA ARG A 309 12.05 3.94 -5.10
C ARG A 309 10.71 3.80 -5.83
N TYR A 310 10.52 4.51 -6.94
CA TYR A 310 9.31 4.43 -7.76
C TYR A 310 9.18 3.05 -8.42
N ALA A 311 10.26 2.51 -8.96
CA ALA A 311 10.26 1.16 -9.54
C ALA A 311 9.93 0.08 -8.51
N ASP A 312 10.49 0.19 -7.30
CA ASP A 312 10.22 -0.74 -6.21
C ASP A 312 8.76 -0.63 -5.73
N ALA A 313 8.23 0.60 -5.63
CA ALA A 313 6.83 0.86 -5.29
C ALA A 313 5.86 0.32 -6.35
N LEU A 314 6.15 0.54 -7.64
CA LEU A 314 5.36 0.01 -8.76
C LEU A 314 5.39 -1.52 -8.79
N SER A 315 6.55 -2.13 -8.52
CA SER A 315 6.68 -3.59 -8.41
C SER A 315 5.84 -4.15 -7.25
N ALA A 316 5.76 -3.44 -6.12
CA ALA A 316 4.90 -3.84 -5.02
C ALA A 316 3.41 -3.77 -5.39
N GLN A 317 2.98 -2.77 -6.17
CA GLN A 317 1.62 -2.67 -6.71
C GLN A 317 1.31 -3.81 -7.70
N GLN A 318 2.26 -4.14 -8.58
CA GLN A 318 2.12 -5.26 -9.50
C GLN A 318 2.01 -6.61 -8.76
N ASP A 319 2.86 -6.82 -7.74
CA ASP A 319 2.82 -8.03 -6.91
C ASP A 319 1.46 -8.19 -6.19
N GLU A 320 0.85 -7.08 -5.75
CA GLU A 320 -0.51 -7.06 -5.15
C GLU A 320 -1.58 -7.45 -6.17
N LEU A 321 -1.56 -6.83 -7.35
CA LEU A 321 -2.50 -7.13 -8.42
C LEU A 321 -2.44 -8.62 -8.82
N VAL A 322 -1.24 -9.18 -9.00
CA VAL A 322 -1.06 -10.60 -9.32
C VAL A 322 -1.67 -11.49 -8.24
N ALA A 323 -1.40 -11.22 -6.97
CA ALA A 323 -1.93 -12.04 -5.87
C ALA A 323 -3.46 -12.07 -5.86
N GLN A 324 -4.11 -10.96 -6.20
CA GLN A 324 -5.57 -10.88 -6.26
C GLN A 324 -6.15 -11.57 -7.48
N VAL A 325 -5.50 -11.44 -8.63
CA VAL A 325 -5.86 -12.18 -9.86
C VAL A 325 -5.80 -13.68 -9.59
N GLU A 326 -4.74 -14.16 -8.93
CA GLU A 326 -4.60 -15.57 -8.54
C GLU A 326 -5.69 -16.03 -7.55
N LEU A 327 -5.99 -15.19 -6.55
CA LEU A 327 -7.02 -15.48 -5.56
C LEU A 327 -8.42 -15.54 -6.18
N ALA A 328 -8.76 -14.58 -7.05
CA ALA A 328 -10.03 -14.54 -7.76
C ALA A 328 -10.18 -15.76 -8.70
N ALA A 329 -9.14 -16.10 -9.45
CA ALA A 329 -9.14 -17.28 -10.32
C ALA A 329 -9.37 -18.57 -9.54
N THR A 330 -8.71 -18.71 -8.39
CA THR A 330 -8.85 -19.88 -7.51
C THR A 330 -10.23 -19.97 -6.89
N ALA A 331 -10.77 -18.86 -6.39
CA ALA A 331 -12.08 -18.81 -5.74
C ALA A 331 -13.24 -19.08 -6.72
N SER A 332 -13.16 -18.52 -7.92
CA SER A 332 -14.20 -18.68 -8.94
C SER A 332 -14.03 -19.95 -9.79
N ASN A 333 -12.91 -20.67 -9.67
CA ASN A 333 -12.52 -21.78 -10.54
C ASN A 333 -12.60 -21.40 -12.04
N THR A 334 -12.27 -20.15 -12.34
CA THR A 334 -12.31 -19.59 -13.70
C THR A 334 -10.89 -19.42 -14.22
N ALA A 335 -10.70 -19.63 -15.52
CA ALA A 335 -9.44 -19.37 -16.18
C ALA A 335 -9.20 -17.87 -16.38
N LEU A 336 -7.92 -17.49 -16.42
CA LEU A 336 -7.49 -16.12 -16.61
C LEU A 336 -7.42 -15.75 -18.11
N ALA A 337 -7.62 -14.46 -18.40
CA ALA A 337 -7.22 -13.91 -19.69
C ALA A 337 -5.71 -14.13 -19.91
N PRO A 338 -5.25 -14.40 -21.15
CA PRO A 338 -3.83 -14.68 -21.44
C PRO A 338 -2.86 -13.61 -20.92
N GLU A 339 -3.27 -12.34 -21.01
CA GLU A 339 -2.47 -11.20 -20.55
C GLU A 339 -2.29 -11.22 -19.03
N LEU A 340 -3.34 -11.52 -18.26
CA LEU A 340 -3.26 -11.62 -16.80
C LEU A 340 -2.48 -12.85 -16.35
N PHE A 341 -2.55 -13.94 -17.12
CA PHE A 341 -1.73 -15.11 -16.89
C PHE A 341 -0.24 -14.83 -17.12
N GLU A 342 0.12 -14.13 -18.21
CA GLU A 342 1.49 -13.67 -18.46
C GLU A 342 2.00 -12.74 -17.35
N LEU A 343 1.13 -11.82 -16.89
CA LEU A 343 1.41 -10.94 -15.75
C LEU A 343 1.68 -11.72 -14.46
N ALA A 344 0.87 -12.74 -14.17
CA ALA A 344 1.06 -13.61 -13.00
C ALA A 344 2.37 -14.42 -13.07
N GLN A 345 2.87 -14.71 -14.27
CA GLN A 345 4.19 -15.31 -14.48
C GLN A 345 5.35 -14.32 -14.31
N GLY A 346 5.06 -13.05 -14.01
CA GLY A 346 6.04 -12.01 -13.78
C GLY A 346 6.49 -11.28 -15.06
N SER A 347 5.82 -11.49 -16.19
CA SER A 347 6.09 -10.79 -17.44
C SER A 347 4.98 -9.78 -17.72
N LEU A 348 5.33 -8.51 -17.99
CA LEU A 348 4.33 -7.51 -18.34
C LEU A 348 3.87 -7.73 -19.80
N PRO A 349 2.61 -8.14 -20.05
CA PRO A 349 2.11 -8.40 -21.40
C PRO A 349 2.07 -7.12 -22.23
N ARG A 350 2.06 -7.23 -23.56
CA ARG A 350 1.88 -6.06 -24.44
C ARG A 350 0.49 -5.43 -24.27
N LEU A 351 0.40 -4.11 -24.42
CA LEU A 351 -0.90 -3.44 -24.39
C LEU A 351 -1.79 -3.88 -25.56
N PRO A 352 -3.07 -4.24 -25.29
CA PRO A 352 -4.02 -4.51 -26.35
C PRO A 352 -4.34 -3.23 -27.13
N HIS A 353 -4.41 -3.33 -28.45
CA HIS A 353 -4.78 -2.21 -29.32
C HIS A 353 -6.31 -2.09 -29.38
N ARG A 354 -6.91 -1.59 -28.30
CA ARG A 354 -8.37 -1.56 -28.11
C ARG A 354 -8.97 -0.18 -27.87
N TRP A 355 -8.16 0.81 -27.50
CA TRP A 355 -8.66 2.15 -27.24
C TRP A 355 -8.74 2.94 -28.55
N GLU A 356 -9.88 3.60 -28.74
CA GLU A 356 -9.96 4.67 -29.72
C GLU A 356 -9.22 5.90 -29.19
N LEU A 357 -8.68 6.75 -30.07
CA LEU A 357 -7.88 7.90 -29.66
C LEU A 357 -8.61 8.81 -28.66
N HIS A 358 -9.91 9.03 -28.84
CA HIS A 358 -10.72 9.83 -27.93
C HIS A 358 -10.79 9.24 -26.50
N GLU A 359 -10.87 7.92 -26.35
CA GLU A 359 -10.87 7.22 -25.06
C GLU A 359 -9.48 7.27 -24.43
N ALA A 360 -8.45 6.99 -25.22
CA ALA A 360 -7.05 7.02 -24.76
C ALA A 360 -6.67 8.37 -24.17
N VAL A 361 -7.12 9.49 -24.76
CA VAL A 361 -6.86 10.83 -24.20
C VAL A 361 -7.43 10.98 -22.79
N ARG A 362 -8.63 10.45 -22.53
CA ARG A 362 -9.26 10.52 -21.19
C ARG A 362 -8.43 9.78 -20.16
N GLU A 363 -8.10 8.52 -20.47
CA GLU A 363 -7.30 7.64 -19.62
C GLU A 363 -5.94 8.27 -19.30
N LEU A 364 -5.23 8.75 -20.33
CA LEU A 364 -3.88 9.29 -20.19
C LEU A 364 -3.83 10.60 -19.39
N VAL A 365 -4.83 11.48 -19.55
CA VAL A 365 -4.92 12.70 -18.72
C VAL A 365 -5.11 12.33 -17.27
N VAL A 366 -6.03 11.42 -16.96
CA VAL A 366 -6.26 10.94 -15.60
C VAL A 366 -4.98 10.35 -15.03
N LEU A 367 -4.39 9.35 -15.70
CA LEU A 367 -3.17 8.69 -15.25
C LEU A 367 -2.03 9.68 -14.96
N SER A 368 -1.80 10.66 -15.84
CA SER A 368 -0.72 11.64 -15.70
C SER A 368 -0.87 12.59 -14.51
N MET A 369 -2.08 12.75 -13.99
CA MET A 369 -2.40 13.66 -12.89
C MET A 369 -2.61 12.91 -11.56
N THR A 370 -2.36 11.60 -11.55
CA THR A 370 -2.64 10.70 -10.43
C THR A 370 -1.39 10.02 -9.91
N ASN A 371 -1.36 9.66 -8.63
CA ASN A 371 -0.27 8.89 -8.04
C ASN A 371 -0.48 7.38 -8.24
N LEU A 372 0.23 6.80 -9.21
CA LEU A 372 0.12 5.37 -9.55
C LEU A 372 0.75 4.42 -8.52
N VAL A 373 1.55 4.95 -7.60
CA VAL A 373 2.26 4.17 -6.59
C VAL A 373 1.75 4.47 -5.18
N GLU A 374 0.50 4.92 -5.03
CA GLU A 374 -0.13 5.08 -3.73
C GLU A 374 -0.08 3.76 -2.91
N PRO A 375 0.16 3.78 -1.58
CA PRO A 375 0.26 4.93 -0.66
C PRO A 375 1.63 5.62 -0.64
N TYR A 376 2.55 5.25 -1.53
CA TYR A 376 3.89 5.81 -1.53
C TYR A 376 3.90 7.19 -2.20
N GLU A 377 4.36 8.20 -1.47
CA GLU A 377 4.56 9.55 -2.00
C GLU A 377 6.00 9.71 -2.48
N ILE A 378 6.18 9.74 -3.80
CA ILE A 378 7.50 9.88 -4.44
C ILE A 378 7.46 11.08 -5.38
N ASP A 379 8.35 12.04 -5.15
CA ASP A 379 8.51 13.19 -6.04
C ASP A 379 9.12 12.75 -7.37
N VAL A 380 8.29 12.79 -8.41
CA VAL A 380 8.62 12.43 -9.80
C VAL A 380 8.67 13.64 -10.73
N ASP A 381 8.54 14.87 -10.19
CA ASP A 381 8.54 16.12 -10.96
C ASP A 381 7.62 16.04 -12.21
N ARG A 382 8.15 16.30 -13.40
CA ARG A 382 7.42 16.28 -14.67
C ARG A 382 7.33 14.89 -15.33
N ALA A 383 7.91 13.85 -14.74
CA ALA A 383 8.02 12.55 -15.38
C ALA A 383 6.69 11.96 -15.89
N PRO A 384 5.53 12.08 -15.20
CA PRO A 384 4.25 11.62 -15.73
C PRO A 384 3.84 12.30 -17.04
N LYS A 385 4.08 13.61 -17.17
CA LYS A 385 3.79 14.35 -18.40
C LYS A 385 4.74 13.96 -19.53
N ASP A 386 6.02 13.80 -19.23
CA ASP A 386 7.03 13.43 -20.23
C ASP A 386 6.81 11.98 -20.73
N ALA A 387 6.26 11.10 -19.88
CA ALA A 387 5.91 9.71 -20.20
C ALA A 387 4.74 9.57 -21.21
N LEU A 388 3.87 10.58 -21.34
CA LEU A 388 2.74 10.57 -22.28
C LEU A 388 3.18 10.34 -23.73
N ALA A 389 4.35 10.86 -24.10
CA ALA A 389 4.92 10.70 -25.43
C ALA A 389 5.31 9.24 -25.75
N ASP A 390 5.70 8.46 -24.75
CA ASP A 390 6.08 7.06 -24.92
C ASP A 390 4.86 6.13 -24.88
N ILE A 391 3.96 6.32 -23.92
CA ILE A 391 2.76 5.47 -23.79
C ILE A 391 1.80 5.61 -24.98
N THR A 392 1.73 6.80 -25.60
CA THR A 392 0.92 6.99 -26.81
C THR A 392 1.46 6.20 -28.00
N VAL A 393 2.79 6.07 -28.13
CA VAL A 393 3.41 5.21 -29.14
C VAL A 393 3.10 3.74 -28.88
N GLU A 394 3.12 3.33 -27.61
CA GLU A 394 2.79 1.96 -27.22
C GLU A 394 1.32 1.59 -27.47
N LEU A 395 0.42 2.56 -27.34
CA LEU A 395 -0.99 2.43 -27.71
C LEU A 395 -1.24 2.48 -29.24
N GLY A 396 -0.20 2.69 -30.06
CA GLY A 396 -0.30 2.74 -31.52
C GLY A 396 -0.60 4.13 -32.09
N PHE A 397 -0.50 5.19 -31.29
CA PHE A 397 -0.68 6.59 -31.72
C PHE A 397 0.65 7.30 -31.99
N GLN A 398 0.59 8.50 -32.56
CA GLN A 398 1.78 9.30 -32.79
C GLN A 398 2.34 9.88 -31.48
N ARG A 399 3.67 9.96 -31.36
CA ARG A 399 4.36 10.62 -30.22
C ARG A 399 3.89 12.06 -30.00
N SER A 400 3.56 12.77 -31.09
CA SER A 400 3.03 14.14 -31.06
C SER A 400 1.71 14.24 -30.28
N THR A 401 0.88 13.20 -30.32
CA THR A 401 -0.36 13.11 -29.53
C THR A 401 -0.05 13.23 -28.04
N GLY A 402 0.88 12.41 -27.53
CA GLY A 402 1.27 12.45 -26.12
C GLY A 402 1.82 13.80 -25.69
N THR A 403 2.64 14.44 -26.55
CA THR A 403 3.16 15.79 -26.26
C THR A 403 2.06 16.86 -26.17
N ARG A 404 1.00 16.76 -27.00
CA ARG A 404 -0.14 17.68 -26.95
C ARG A 404 -1.00 17.46 -25.72
N ILE A 405 -1.21 16.20 -25.31
CA ILE A 405 -1.90 15.88 -24.04
C ILE A 405 -1.14 16.51 -22.86
N GLY A 406 0.19 16.31 -22.80
CA GLY A 406 1.02 16.90 -21.76
C GLY A 406 0.97 18.43 -21.73
N ALA A 407 0.95 19.08 -22.91
CA ALA A 407 0.78 20.53 -23.02
C ALA A 407 -0.59 20.99 -22.53
N ALA A 408 -1.68 20.28 -22.86
CA ALA A 408 -3.03 20.61 -22.40
C ALA A 408 -3.12 20.61 -20.86
N ILE A 409 -2.54 19.58 -20.22
CA ILE A 409 -2.48 19.47 -18.75
C ILE A 409 -1.68 20.63 -18.15
N GLU A 410 -0.52 20.94 -18.72
CA GLU A 410 0.35 22.02 -18.25
C GLU A 410 -0.29 23.41 -18.40
N GLU A 411 -1.06 23.64 -19.46
CA GLU A 411 -1.83 24.86 -19.65
C GLU A 411 -2.90 25.03 -18.57
N VAL A 412 -3.70 24.00 -18.27
CA VAL A 412 -4.72 24.04 -17.21
C VAL A 412 -4.07 24.29 -15.84
N GLN A 413 -3.06 23.48 -15.49
CA GLN A 413 -2.37 23.58 -14.19
C GLN A 413 -1.73 24.95 -13.98
N SER A 414 -1.03 25.46 -14.99
CA SER A 414 -0.39 26.77 -14.92
C SER A 414 -1.43 27.89 -14.83
N TYR A 415 -2.56 27.76 -15.53
CA TYR A 415 -3.62 28.76 -15.46
C TYR A 415 -4.21 28.87 -14.07
N ILE A 416 -4.54 27.74 -13.43
CA ILE A 416 -5.11 27.71 -12.09
C ILE A 416 -4.11 28.28 -11.06
N SER A 417 -2.81 28.00 -11.22
CA SER A 417 -1.77 28.35 -10.24
C SER A 417 -1.27 29.82 -10.29
N ARG A 418 -1.55 30.57 -11.37
CA ARG A 418 -0.93 31.89 -11.66
C ARG A 418 -1.15 33.03 -10.64
N LYS A 419 -2.14 32.98 -9.74
CA LYS A 419 -2.50 34.13 -8.87
C LYS A 419 -2.86 33.81 -7.40
N GLY A 420 -2.45 32.66 -6.88
CA GLY A 420 -2.74 32.32 -5.47
C GLY A 420 -2.07 31.05 -4.99
N GLY A 421 -0.83 31.18 -4.51
CA GLY A 421 -0.20 30.50 -3.37
C GLY A 421 -0.34 28.99 -3.09
N VAL A 422 -1.09 28.20 -3.86
CA VAL A 422 -1.27 26.77 -3.60
C VAL A 422 -0.26 25.98 -4.45
N PRO A 423 0.72 25.28 -3.84
CA PRO A 423 1.67 24.46 -4.55
C PRO A 423 0.97 23.18 -5.03
N TRP A 424 0.28 23.27 -6.16
CA TRP A 424 -0.53 22.20 -6.77
C TRP A 424 0.26 20.91 -7.06
N GLY A 425 1.59 20.99 -7.18
CA GLY A 425 2.47 19.82 -7.29
C GLY A 425 2.43 18.88 -6.07
N ARG A 426 1.95 19.33 -4.90
CA ARG A 426 1.77 18.51 -3.69
C ARG A 426 0.30 18.18 -3.35
N VAL A 427 -0.65 18.86 -4.00
CA VAL A 427 -2.09 18.72 -3.69
C VAL A 427 -2.73 17.62 -4.53
N LEU A 428 -2.27 17.43 -5.77
CA LEU A 428 -2.73 16.32 -6.63
C LEU A 428 -2.26 14.94 -6.13
N THR A 429 -1.11 14.86 -5.47
CA THR A 429 -0.62 13.62 -4.84
C THR A 429 -1.47 13.16 -3.66
N ALA A 430 -2.23 14.06 -3.03
CA ALA A 430 -3.00 13.77 -1.81
C ALA A 430 -4.49 13.47 -2.07
N ALA A 431 -5.02 13.77 -3.27
CA ALA A 431 -6.47 13.77 -3.50
C ALA A 431 -6.92 13.16 -4.83
N ALA A 432 -6.02 12.82 -5.77
CA ALA A 432 -6.37 12.17 -7.03
C ALA A 432 -5.57 10.87 -7.21
N GLY A 433 -5.62 9.98 -6.23
CA GLY A 433 -5.00 8.66 -6.34
C GLY A 433 -5.74 7.77 -7.33
N VAL A 434 -5.11 7.43 -8.45
CA VAL A 434 -5.33 6.13 -9.10
C VAL A 434 -4.38 5.20 -8.39
N ALA A 435 -4.77 4.76 -7.19
CA ALA A 435 -4.22 3.53 -6.70
C ALA A 435 -4.58 2.45 -7.73
N ILE A 436 -3.64 1.57 -8.07
CA ILE A 436 -3.97 0.27 -8.66
C ILE A 436 -4.67 -0.52 -7.54
N VAL A 437 -5.86 -0.06 -7.14
CA VAL A 437 -6.77 -0.83 -6.34
C VAL A 437 -7.32 -1.84 -7.33
N ALA A 438 -6.63 -2.97 -7.39
CA ALA A 438 -7.29 -4.18 -6.93
C ALA A 438 -8.77 -4.18 -7.27
N ALA A 439 -9.10 -4.50 -8.52
CA ALA A 439 -10.48 -4.61 -8.94
C ALA A 439 -11.22 -5.49 -7.95
N GLY A 440 -12.08 -4.88 -7.11
CA GLY A 440 -13.08 -5.63 -6.36
C GLY A 440 -13.85 -6.48 -7.36
N PRO A 441 -14.21 -7.71 -6.97
CA PRO A 441 -13.79 -8.90 -7.72
C PRO A 441 -13.85 -8.69 -9.22
N VAL A 442 -12.73 -8.96 -9.91
CA VAL A 442 -12.67 -9.29 -11.34
C VAL A 442 -14.01 -9.88 -11.75
N GLY A 443 -14.71 -9.24 -12.70
CA GLY A 443 -16.14 -9.41 -13.03
C GLY A 443 -16.58 -10.84 -13.36
N LEU A 444 -16.47 -11.73 -12.38
CA LEU A 444 -16.80 -13.13 -12.39
C LEU A 444 -18.00 -13.25 -11.46
N LEU A 445 -19.17 -13.29 -12.09
CA LEU A 445 -20.45 -13.54 -11.44
C LEU A 445 -20.31 -14.78 -10.53
N VAL A 446 -20.26 -14.58 -9.22
CA VAL A 446 -20.49 -15.65 -8.26
C VAL A 446 -21.99 -15.93 -8.31
N ALA A 447 -22.40 -16.89 -9.13
CA ALA A 447 -23.73 -17.46 -9.06
C ALA A 447 -23.84 -18.23 -7.74
N ALA A 448 -24.29 -17.57 -6.68
CA ALA A 448 -24.71 -18.26 -5.47
C ALA A 448 -25.91 -19.16 -5.81
N PRO A 449 -26.00 -20.39 -5.26
CA PRO A 449 -27.16 -21.25 -5.50
C PRO A 449 -28.42 -20.57 -4.97
N ALA A 450 -29.40 -20.38 -5.86
CA ALA A 450 -30.70 -19.82 -5.53
C ALA A 450 -31.34 -20.61 -4.39
N GLY A 451 -31.48 -20.01 -3.21
CA GLY A 451 -32.10 -20.72 -2.09
C GLY A 451 -32.38 -19.89 -0.84
N VAL A 452 -31.50 -18.97 -0.44
CA VAL A 452 -31.73 -18.16 0.78
C VAL A 452 -31.08 -16.78 0.58
N PHE A 453 -31.85 -15.72 0.85
CA PHE A 453 -31.58 -14.28 0.63
C PHE A 453 -31.92 -13.74 -0.76
N GLY A 454 -33.10 -13.12 -0.84
CA GLY A 454 -33.57 -12.40 -2.02
C GLY A 454 -32.85 -11.07 -2.27
N ALA A 455 -32.65 -10.78 -3.55
CA ALA A 455 -32.52 -9.44 -4.15
C ALA A 455 -31.26 -8.59 -3.84
N ALA A 456 -30.05 -9.17 -3.82
CA ALA A 456 -28.80 -8.39 -3.77
C ALA A 456 -27.64 -8.99 -4.61
N ALA A 457 -27.89 -9.38 -5.86
CA ALA A 457 -26.91 -10.07 -6.70
C ALA A 457 -26.34 -9.27 -7.89
N LEU A 458 -26.40 -7.92 -7.89
CA LEU A 458 -25.91 -7.13 -9.04
C LEU A 458 -24.92 -5.98 -8.76
N THR A 459 -24.40 -5.79 -7.55
CA THR A 459 -23.51 -4.64 -7.27
C THR A 459 -22.45 -4.94 -6.20
N GLY A 460 -21.85 -6.12 -6.23
CA GLY A 460 -20.84 -6.53 -5.24
C GLY A 460 -19.43 -5.94 -5.41
N GLY A 461 -19.11 -5.31 -6.55
CA GLY A 461 -17.74 -4.87 -6.84
C GLY A 461 -17.34 -3.47 -6.38
N LEU A 462 -18.28 -2.65 -5.90
CA LEU A 462 -18.00 -1.26 -5.49
C LEU A 462 -17.95 -1.07 -3.97
N ALA A 463 -18.31 -2.08 -3.18
CA ALA A 463 -18.41 -1.96 -1.72
C ALA A 463 -17.09 -2.27 -0.96
N ALA A 464 -16.08 -2.81 -1.63
CA ALA A 464 -14.77 -3.14 -1.02
C ALA A 464 -13.74 -2.00 -1.13
N LEU A 465 -14.18 -0.80 -1.51
CA LEU A 465 -13.35 0.39 -1.61
C LEU A 465 -13.32 1.07 -0.23
N GLY A 466 -12.20 0.90 0.50
CA GLY A 466 -11.91 1.73 1.67
C GLY A 466 -11.88 3.22 1.33
N PRO A 467 -11.66 4.13 2.30
CA PRO A 467 -11.74 5.59 2.09
C PRO A 467 -10.79 6.18 1.03
N GLY A 468 -9.91 5.38 0.41
CA GLY A 468 -9.03 5.75 -0.71
C GLY A 468 -9.39 5.09 -2.05
N GLY A 469 -10.52 4.40 -2.17
CA GLY A 469 -10.91 3.68 -3.38
C GLY A 469 -11.57 4.58 -4.43
N MET A 470 -10.77 5.35 -5.17
CA MET A 470 -11.19 6.12 -6.34
C MET A 470 -10.90 5.41 -7.67
N VAL A 471 -11.08 4.09 -7.75
CA VAL A 471 -11.31 3.42 -9.04
C VAL A 471 -12.64 3.88 -9.68
N GLY A 472 -13.46 4.64 -8.93
CA GLY A 472 -14.57 5.42 -9.45
C GLY A 472 -14.21 6.65 -10.29
N GLY A 473 -12.94 7.04 -10.46
CA GLY A 473 -12.57 8.21 -11.27
C GLY A 473 -12.96 8.09 -12.75
N LEU A 474 -12.79 6.90 -13.33
CA LEU A 474 -13.17 6.61 -14.73
C LEU A 474 -14.69 6.39 -14.88
N ALA A 475 -15.33 5.77 -13.88
CA ALA A 475 -16.78 5.61 -13.85
C ALA A 475 -17.53 6.93 -13.58
N MET A 476 -16.97 7.85 -12.79
CA MET A 476 -17.54 9.19 -12.55
C MET A 476 -17.50 10.07 -13.80
N LEU A 477 -16.45 9.97 -14.61
CA LEU A 477 -16.37 10.73 -15.86
C LEU A 477 -17.23 10.12 -16.97
N GLY A 478 -17.36 8.78 -17.02
CA GLY A 478 -18.25 8.08 -17.97
C GLY A 478 -19.75 8.22 -17.67
N GLY A 479 -20.14 8.34 -16.40
CA GLY A 479 -21.54 8.41 -15.97
C GLY A 479 -22.30 9.70 -16.34
N LEU A 480 -21.61 10.73 -16.82
CA LEU A 480 -22.21 12.02 -17.19
C LEU A 480 -22.33 12.23 -18.71
N ALA A 481 -21.91 11.27 -19.54
CA ALA A 481 -21.82 11.46 -21.00
C ALA A 481 -22.67 10.48 -21.85
N GLY A 482 -23.59 9.73 -21.24
CA GLY A 482 -24.54 8.87 -21.95
C GLY A 482 -25.93 9.50 -22.02
N THR A 483 -26.36 9.94 -23.20
CA THR A 483 -27.74 10.33 -23.47
C THR A 483 -28.73 9.26 -22.98
N GLY A 484 -29.49 9.56 -21.92
CA GLY A 484 -30.73 8.83 -21.59
C GLY A 484 -30.83 8.03 -20.27
N ALA A 485 -29.80 7.96 -19.41
CA ALA A 485 -29.90 7.17 -18.16
C ALA A 485 -29.15 7.74 -16.93
N ALA A 486 -28.99 9.06 -16.82
CA ALA A 486 -28.33 9.69 -15.68
C ALA A 486 -29.33 10.32 -14.70
N VAL A 487 -30.21 9.52 -14.09
CA VAL A 487 -30.93 9.90 -12.85
C VAL A 487 -31.05 8.65 -11.96
N ALA A 488 -29.97 8.26 -11.29
CA ALA A 488 -30.02 7.16 -10.32
C ALA A 488 -29.02 7.26 -9.16
N THR A 489 -28.57 8.46 -8.81
CA THR A 489 -27.73 8.68 -7.60
C THR A 489 -28.29 9.72 -6.63
N THR A 490 -29.47 10.25 -6.89
CA THR A 490 -30.15 11.22 -6.00
C THR A 490 -31.33 10.65 -5.22
N ALA A 491 -31.70 9.37 -5.40
CA ALA A 491 -32.89 8.80 -4.77
C ALA A 491 -32.65 7.98 -3.49
N ALA A 492 -31.40 7.76 -3.05
CA ALA A 492 -31.12 6.89 -1.89
C ALA A 492 -30.65 7.60 -0.61
N THR A 493 -30.47 8.93 -0.61
CA THR A 493 -29.93 9.67 0.56
C THR A 493 -30.83 10.80 1.06
N ALA A 494 -32.12 10.77 0.71
CA ALA A 494 -33.12 11.67 1.27
C ALA A 494 -33.54 11.25 2.70
N SER A 495 -32.57 11.19 3.62
CA SER A 495 -32.85 11.24 5.05
C SER A 495 -31.62 11.75 5.83
N GLY A 496 -31.60 13.07 6.04
CA GLY A 496 -31.01 13.73 7.22
C GLY A 496 -29.53 13.53 7.53
N GLY A 497 -28.72 14.56 7.31
CA GLY A 497 -27.39 14.66 7.94
C GLY A 497 -26.39 15.45 7.10
N GLN A 498 -25.66 16.36 7.75
CA GLN A 498 -24.85 17.41 7.16
C GLN A 498 -23.59 16.90 6.43
N GLY A 499 -23.21 17.61 5.35
CA GLY A 499 -21.86 17.59 4.79
C GLY A 499 -21.67 16.66 3.59
N GLN A 500 -22.39 16.86 2.49
CA GLN A 500 -21.93 16.38 1.19
C GLN A 500 -20.85 17.36 0.69
N PRO A 501 -19.59 16.95 0.51
CA PRO A 501 -18.55 17.82 0.02
C PRO A 501 -18.93 18.31 -1.38
N VAL A 502 -18.62 19.58 -1.64
CA VAL A 502 -18.55 20.18 -2.97
C VAL A 502 -17.97 19.13 -3.94
N HIS A 503 -18.67 18.84 -5.03
CA HIS A 503 -18.15 18.00 -6.12
C HIS A 503 -16.67 18.32 -6.34
N ASP A 504 -15.81 17.32 -6.14
CA ASP A 504 -14.37 17.49 -5.98
C ASP A 504 -13.79 18.40 -7.07
N SER A 505 -13.21 19.54 -6.65
CA SER A 505 -12.63 20.51 -7.57
C SER A 505 -11.53 19.89 -8.44
N ASN A 506 -10.87 18.84 -7.97
CA ASN A 506 -9.89 18.09 -8.76
C ASN A 506 -10.52 17.34 -9.93
N THR A 507 -11.70 16.75 -9.73
CA THR A 507 -12.46 16.07 -10.79
C THR A 507 -12.84 17.04 -11.92
N LEU A 508 -13.15 18.29 -11.57
CA LEU A 508 -13.43 19.32 -12.58
C LEU A 508 -12.18 19.75 -13.34
N VAL A 509 -11.05 19.89 -12.65
CA VAL A 509 -9.76 20.18 -13.29
C VAL A 509 -9.38 19.07 -14.27
N LEU A 510 -9.50 17.80 -13.86
CA LEU A 510 -9.28 16.65 -14.72
C LEU A 510 -10.19 16.69 -15.95
N ARG A 511 -11.49 16.94 -15.76
CA ARG A 511 -12.45 16.98 -16.87
C ARG A 511 -12.16 18.13 -17.83
N VAL A 512 -11.85 19.33 -17.34
CA VAL A 512 -11.46 20.46 -18.21
C VAL A 512 -10.16 20.17 -18.94
N ALA A 513 -9.18 19.52 -18.31
CA ALA A 513 -7.94 19.11 -18.98
C ALA A 513 -8.18 18.06 -20.07
N VAL A 514 -9.08 17.11 -19.84
CA VAL A 514 -9.52 16.12 -20.83
C VAL A 514 -10.14 16.82 -22.05
N GLU A 515 -11.15 17.67 -21.84
CA GLU A 515 -11.85 18.32 -22.95
C GLU A 515 -10.94 19.33 -23.69
N HIS A 516 -10.02 19.99 -22.97
CA HIS A 516 -8.97 20.80 -23.59
C HIS A 516 -8.03 19.97 -24.46
N ALA A 517 -7.60 18.80 -23.98
CA ALA A 517 -6.77 17.88 -24.75
C ALA A 517 -7.49 17.36 -26.00
N HIS A 518 -8.78 16.99 -25.88
CA HIS A 518 -9.62 16.63 -27.03
C HIS A 518 -9.67 17.77 -28.06
N LYS A 519 -9.92 19.00 -27.61
CA LYS A 519 -9.93 20.16 -28.49
C LYS A 519 -8.58 20.39 -29.18
N MET A 520 -7.45 20.33 -28.45
CA MET A 520 -6.10 20.49 -29.03
C MET A 520 -5.74 19.40 -30.05
N LEU A 521 -6.38 18.25 -29.97
CA LEU A 521 -6.24 17.13 -30.88
C LEU A 521 -7.28 17.13 -32.01
N ALA A 522 -8.14 18.16 -32.08
CA ALA A 522 -9.25 18.25 -33.03
C ALA A 522 -10.23 17.06 -32.94
N LEU A 523 -10.45 16.54 -31.73
CA LEU A 523 -11.42 15.51 -31.41
C LEU A 523 -12.74 16.13 -30.91
N PRO A 524 -13.87 15.41 -31.00
CA PRO A 524 -15.10 15.83 -30.35
C PRO A 524 -14.88 16.02 -28.84
N TYR A 525 -15.41 17.11 -28.30
CA TYR A 525 -15.36 17.45 -26.87
C TYR A 525 -16.75 17.84 -26.37
N ASP A 526 -16.97 17.75 -25.06
CA ASP A 526 -18.25 18.02 -24.40
C ASP A 526 -18.54 19.53 -24.31
N GLU A 527 -19.28 20.06 -25.29
CA GLU A 527 -19.76 21.46 -25.28
C GLU A 527 -20.72 21.76 -24.10
N ALA A 528 -21.31 20.74 -23.45
CA ALA A 528 -22.19 20.93 -22.30
C ALA A 528 -21.42 21.16 -20.99
N LEU A 529 -20.11 20.85 -20.94
CA LEU A 529 -19.29 21.02 -19.74
C LEU A 529 -19.32 22.46 -19.23
N TRP A 530 -19.31 23.45 -20.13
CA TRP A 530 -19.40 24.87 -19.76
C TRP A 530 -20.61 25.15 -18.86
N TYR A 531 -21.78 24.66 -19.26
CA TYR A 531 -23.03 24.90 -18.53
C TYR A 531 -23.03 24.18 -17.18
N GLN A 532 -22.43 22.98 -17.10
CA GLN A 532 -22.28 22.25 -15.84
C GLN A 532 -21.38 23.00 -14.85
N VAL A 533 -20.25 23.54 -15.32
CA VAL A 533 -19.33 24.33 -14.48
C VAL A 533 -19.97 25.66 -14.05
N THR A 534 -20.76 26.29 -14.93
CA THR A 534 -21.49 27.53 -14.62
C THR A 534 -22.61 27.31 -13.60
N ASP A 535 -23.34 26.20 -13.70
CA ASP A 535 -24.36 25.82 -12.72
C ASP A 535 -23.75 25.58 -11.33
N LEU A 536 -22.59 24.91 -11.29
CA LEU A 536 -21.86 24.71 -10.04
C LEU A 536 -21.39 26.03 -9.42
N GLU A 537 -20.88 26.97 -10.22
CA GLU A 537 -20.53 28.32 -9.76
C GLU A 537 -21.73 29.00 -9.09
N THR A 538 -22.89 28.94 -9.75
CA THR A 538 -24.14 29.54 -9.26
C THR A 538 -24.56 28.93 -7.92
N HIS A 539 -24.49 27.59 -7.80
CA HIS A 539 -24.80 26.89 -6.56
C HIS A 539 -23.82 27.22 -5.42
N LEU A 540 -22.53 27.30 -5.70
CA LEU A 540 -21.52 27.70 -4.72
C LEU A 540 -21.75 29.15 -4.25
N SER A 541 -21.98 30.07 -5.18
CA SER A 541 -22.32 31.46 -4.92
C SER A 541 -23.56 31.59 -4.03
N ALA A 542 -24.64 30.88 -4.38
CA ALA A 542 -25.88 30.89 -3.60
C ALA A 542 -25.67 30.30 -2.19
N ARG A 543 -24.86 29.25 -2.05
CA ARG A 543 -24.57 28.62 -0.76
C ARG A 543 -23.71 29.52 0.13
N ILE A 544 -22.68 30.15 -0.43
CA ILE A 544 -21.83 31.13 0.27
C ILE A 544 -22.71 32.27 0.78
N ASN A 545 -23.54 32.87 -0.08
CA ASN A 545 -24.42 33.98 0.28
C ASN A 545 -25.39 33.63 1.41
N ARG A 546 -25.92 32.39 1.42
CA ARG A 546 -26.81 31.91 2.50
C ARG A 546 -26.06 31.65 3.81
N LEU A 547 -24.90 31.01 3.76
CA LEU A 547 -24.13 30.66 4.96
C LEU A 547 -23.46 31.88 5.60
N SER A 548 -22.99 32.84 4.80
CA SER A 548 -22.25 34.00 5.28
C SER A 548 -23.07 34.94 6.15
N VAL A 549 -24.41 34.86 6.08
CA VAL A 549 -25.31 35.64 6.93
C VAL A 549 -25.24 35.18 8.39
N TYR A 550 -25.04 33.88 8.63
CA TYR A 550 -25.15 33.28 9.97
C TYR A 550 -23.85 32.67 10.50
N SER A 551 -22.83 32.52 9.65
CA SER A 551 -21.56 31.89 10.01
C SER A 551 -20.45 32.92 10.15
N ASP A 552 -19.50 32.68 11.06
CA ASP A 552 -18.31 33.51 11.17
C ASP A 552 -17.56 33.60 9.82
N PRO A 553 -17.01 34.78 9.44
CA PRO A 553 -16.36 34.98 8.14
C PRO A 553 -15.22 34.01 7.82
N ARG A 554 -14.59 33.42 8.84
CA ARG A 554 -13.49 32.43 8.74
C ARG A 554 -13.92 31.03 9.18
N SER A 555 -15.21 30.70 9.11
CA SER A 555 -15.67 29.34 9.36
C SER A 555 -15.12 28.39 8.28
N SER A 556 -14.71 27.20 8.70
CA SER A 556 -14.14 26.17 7.80
C SER A 556 -15.06 25.82 6.62
N ALA A 557 -16.37 25.83 6.85
CA ALA A 557 -17.38 25.60 5.81
C ALA A 557 -17.37 26.71 4.74
N LEU A 558 -17.29 27.99 5.14
CA LEU A 558 -17.21 29.10 4.20
C LEU A 558 -15.87 29.16 3.46
N GLU A 559 -14.77 28.85 4.14
CA GLU A 559 -13.44 28.80 3.50
C GLU A 559 -13.38 27.71 2.43
N THR A 560 -13.94 26.53 2.70
CA THR A 560 -14.04 25.43 1.74
C THR A 560 -14.87 25.83 0.51
N LEU A 561 -16.05 26.42 0.72
CA LEU A 561 -16.92 26.86 -0.38
C LEU A 561 -16.26 27.96 -1.24
N ARG A 562 -15.60 28.94 -0.61
CA ARG A 562 -14.89 30.02 -1.32
C ARG A 562 -13.70 29.50 -2.12
N SER A 563 -12.97 28.52 -1.58
CA SER A 563 -11.88 27.86 -2.30
C SER A 563 -12.39 27.11 -3.54
N GLY A 564 -13.51 26.37 -3.40
CA GLY A 564 -14.19 25.73 -4.53
C GLY A 564 -14.65 26.74 -5.58
N GLN A 565 -15.33 27.81 -5.15
CA GLN A 565 -15.82 28.87 -6.04
C GLN A 565 -14.67 29.56 -6.78
N TYR A 566 -13.56 29.84 -6.11
CA TYR A 566 -12.36 30.38 -6.74
C TYR A 566 -11.86 29.46 -7.85
N THR A 567 -11.74 28.16 -7.60
CA THR A 567 -11.28 27.18 -8.58
C THR A 567 -12.22 27.11 -9.79
N VAL A 568 -13.53 27.03 -9.55
CA VAL A 568 -14.56 27.02 -10.60
C VAL A 568 -14.49 28.28 -11.47
N ASN A 569 -14.35 29.46 -10.87
CA ASN A 569 -14.22 30.71 -11.61
C ASN A 569 -12.95 30.76 -12.47
N ARG A 570 -11.83 30.20 -11.98
CA ARG A 570 -10.59 30.08 -12.78
C ARG A 570 -10.77 29.12 -13.95
N LEU A 571 -11.48 28.01 -13.74
CA LEU A 571 -11.79 27.05 -14.80
C LEU A 571 -12.72 27.67 -15.87
N LEU A 572 -13.75 28.40 -15.48
CA LEU A 572 -14.61 29.13 -16.42
C LEU A 572 -13.81 30.14 -17.25
N ALA A 573 -12.96 30.94 -16.62
CA ALA A 573 -12.10 31.88 -17.34
C ALA A 573 -11.15 31.16 -18.33
N PHE A 574 -10.56 30.04 -17.92
CA PHE A 574 -9.74 29.21 -18.80
C PHE A 574 -10.55 28.66 -19.99
N MET A 575 -11.75 28.15 -19.72
CA MET A 575 -12.61 27.57 -20.74
C MET A 575 -13.04 28.62 -21.77
N LEU A 576 -13.30 29.87 -21.38
CA LEU A 576 -13.57 30.96 -22.32
C LEU A 576 -12.33 31.26 -23.18
N GLU A 577 -11.20 31.53 -22.54
CA GLU A 577 -9.93 31.89 -23.20
C GLU A 577 -9.47 30.82 -24.21
N LYS A 578 -9.70 29.54 -23.88
CA LYS A 578 -9.35 28.40 -24.75
C LYS A 578 -10.49 27.97 -25.68
N GLY A 579 -11.61 28.70 -25.69
CA GLY A 579 -12.76 28.50 -26.56
C GLY A 579 -13.53 27.19 -26.31
N LEU A 580 -13.50 26.68 -25.09
CA LEU A 580 -14.34 25.57 -24.60
C LEU A 580 -15.72 26.08 -24.13
N GLY A 581 -15.93 27.40 -24.10
CA GLY A 581 -17.24 28.02 -23.85
C GLY A 581 -18.14 28.11 -25.08
N PRO A 582 -19.39 28.60 -24.92
CA PRO A 582 -20.36 28.77 -26.00
C PRO A 582 -19.82 29.70 -27.09
N LYS A 583 -20.04 29.33 -28.36
CA LYS A 583 -19.49 30.03 -29.54
C LYS A 583 -19.78 31.54 -29.54
N THR A 584 -20.94 31.95 -29.05
CA THR A 584 -21.33 33.37 -28.93
C THR A 584 -20.50 34.15 -27.91
N LEU A 585 -20.19 33.54 -26.76
CA LEU A 585 -19.38 34.17 -25.71
C LEU A 585 -17.91 34.24 -26.10
N VAL A 586 -17.39 33.16 -26.68
CA VAL A 586 -16.00 33.10 -27.19
C VAL A 586 -15.78 34.12 -28.30
N ALA A 587 -16.76 34.30 -29.20
CA ALA A 587 -16.69 35.31 -30.25
C ALA A 587 -16.67 36.75 -29.68
N ALA A 588 -17.53 37.02 -28.69
CA ALA A 588 -17.59 38.34 -28.04
C ALA A 588 -16.30 38.69 -27.27
N GLU A 589 -15.68 37.73 -26.59
CA GLU A 589 -14.41 37.94 -25.91
C GLU A 589 -13.27 38.20 -26.89
N SER A 590 -13.18 37.42 -27.97
CA SER A 590 -12.19 37.64 -29.03
C SER A 590 -12.34 39.01 -29.70
N GLU A 591 -13.57 39.51 -29.86
CA GLU A 591 -13.85 40.85 -30.39
C GLU A 591 -13.44 41.93 -29.40
N THR A 592 -13.71 41.72 -28.10
CA THR A 592 -13.31 42.65 -27.02
C THR A 592 -11.79 42.77 -26.92
N ASP A 593 -11.06 41.64 -26.93
CA ASP A 593 -9.59 41.62 -26.89
C ASP A 593 -8.97 42.30 -28.11
N ARG A 594 -9.58 42.11 -29.29
CA ARG A 594 -9.17 42.79 -30.51
C ARG A 594 -9.34 44.31 -30.38
N LEU A 595 -10.48 44.78 -29.89
CA LEU A 595 -10.74 46.20 -29.70
C LEU A 595 -9.79 46.82 -28.67
N LEU A 596 -9.49 46.10 -27.58
CA LEU A 596 -8.51 46.54 -26.57
C LEU A 596 -7.09 46.63 -27.15
N LEU A 597 -6.67 45.65 -27.96
CA LEU A 597 -5.36 45.69 -28.65
C LEU A 597 -5.28 46.84 -29.66
N GLU A 598 -6.36 47.12 -30.38
CA GLU A 598 -6.47 48.25 -31.31
C GLU A 598 -6.40 49.59 -30.55
N GLU A 599 -7.07 49.72 -29.40
CA GLU A 599 -7.02 50.91 -28.53
C GLU A 599 -5.65 51.10 -27.89
N THR A 600 -5.00 50.03 -27.45
CA THR A 600 -3.64 50.07 -26.87
C THR A 600 -2.62 50.51 -27.92
N ARG A 601 -2.70 49.98 -29.15
CA ARG A 601 -1.87 50.44 -30.28
C ARG A 601 -2.17 51.90 -30.67
N ALA A 602 -3.43 52.32 -30.61
CA ALA A 602 -3.81 53.70 -30.89
C ALA A 602 -3.22 54.67 -29.84
N LEU A 603 -3.16 54.27 -28.57
CA LEU A 603 -2.53 55.03 -27.49
C LEU A 603 -1.00 55.10 -27.63
N GLU A 604 -0.34 54.03 -28.08
CA GLU A 604 1.11 54.00 -28.34
C GLU A 604 1.51 54.78 -29.61
N SER A 605 0.57 54.99 -30.54
CA SER A 605 0.82 55.68 -31.82
C SER A 605 0.60 57.20 -31.79
N LYS A 606 0.16 57.78 -30.67
CA LYS A 606 0.04 59.24 -30.54
C LYS A 606 1.41 59.87 -30.28
N PRO A 607 1.92 60.76 -31.16
CA PRO A 607 3.16 61.50 -30.89
C PRO A 607 2.92 62.49 -29.74
N SER A 608 3.91 62.56 -28.83
CA SER A 608 3.99 63.45 -27.66
C SER A 608 3.87 64.92 -28.00
#